data_AF-A0A0K1EN31-F1
#
_entry.id   AF-A0A0K1EN31-F1
#
_cell.length_a   1.000
_cell.length_b   1.000
_cell.length_c   1.000
_cell.angle_alpha   90.00
_cell.angle_beta   90.00
_cell.angle_gamma   90.00
#
_symmetry.space_group_name_H-M   'P 1'
#
loop_
_entity.id
_entity.type
_entity.pdbx_description
1 polymer ?
#
loop_
_entity_poly.entity_id
_entity_poly.type
_entity_poly.pdbx_seq_one_letter_code
_entity_poly.pdbx_strand_id
1 'polypeptide(L)'
;MPGLDDVMAFATERLTDSMPPPEGAIEFAVASSSYTQEVWRIVRKLSGNEPSNPIKERRKLRLILLQETIAELSEAPVQAQLSLTDFWQGFDFPPDSPHLVQGRGNSMMPTDDDTEATCRRYIEAHEAWVEAKTAALRG
;
A
#
# COMPACT_ATOMS: atom_id res chain seq x y z
N MET A 1 -6.58 -3.44 2.43
CA MET A 1 -7.16 -2.12 2.76
C MET A 1 -7.59 -2.18 4.22
N PRO A 2 -7.27 -1.19 5.06
CA PRO A 2 -7.80 -1.15 6.43
C PRO A 2 -9.34 -1.20 6.39
N GLY A 3 -9.91 -1.98 7.29
CA GLY A 3 -11.36 -2.09 7.45
C GLY A 3 -11.94 -0.79 8.01
N LEU A 4 -13.26 -0.60 7.89
CA LEU A 4 -13.95 0.54 8.49
C LEU A 4 -13.67 0.61 10.01
N ASP A 5 -13.57 -0.55 10.66
CA ASP A 5 -13.29 -0.67 12.10
C ASP A 5 -11.90 -0.11 12.47
N ASP A 6 -10.88 -0.34 11.64
CA ASP A 6 -9.53 0.18 11.86
C ASP A 6 -9.50 1.71 11.78
N VAL A 7 -10.24 2.27 10.81
CA VAL A 7 -10.36 3.73 10.63
C VAL A 7 -11.11 4.35 11.81
N MET A 8 -12.11 3.66 12.34
CA MET A 8 -12.89 4.11 13.50
C MET A 8 -12.10 4.07 14.80
N ALA A 9 -11.30 3.02 15.02
CA ALA A 9 -10.41 2.93 16.16
C ALA A 9 -9.39 4.09 16.16
N PHE A 10 -8.74 4.33 15.01
CA PHE A 10 -7.78 5.43 14.85
C PHE A 10 -8.42 6.82 15.09
N ALA A 11 -9.61 7.07 14.54
CA ALA A 11 -10.30 8.33 14.75
C ALA A 11 -10.70 8.57 16.21
N THR A 12 -11.11 7.50 16.92
CA THR A 12 -11.47 7.56 18.34
C THR A 12 -10.26 7.87 19.21
N GLU A 13 -9.11 7.25 18.94
CA GLU A 13 -7.83 7.53 19.63
C GLU A 13 -7.41 8.99 19.46
N ARG A 14 -7.53 9.55 18.25
CA ARG A 14 -7.16 10.96 17.98
C ARG A 14 -8.10 11.97 18.64
N LEU A 15 -9.38 11.62 18.80
CA LEU A 15 -10.35 12.43 19.55
C LEU A 15 -10.01 12.51 21.04
N THR A 16 -9.44 11.46 21.62
CA THR A 16 -9.04 11.44 23.03
C THR A 16 -7.72 12.18 23.30
N ASP A 17 -6.82 12.21 22.32
CA ASP A 17 -5.48 12.80 22.48
C ASP A 17 -5.40 14.31 22.21
N SER A 18 -6.40 14.91 21.55
CA SER A 18 -6.38 16.33 21.16
C SER A 18 -7.57 17.11 21.75
N MET A 19 -7.29 18.14 22.55
CA MET A 19 -8.28 19.10 23.05
C MET A 19 -7.94 20.53 22.61
N PRO A 20 -8.78 21.19 21.78
CA PRO A 20 -10.03 20.69 21.20
C PRO A 20 -9.78 19.64 20.10
N PRO A 21 -10.73 18.72 19.88
CA PRO A 21 -10.60 17.71 18.83
C PRO A 21 -10.54 18.37 17.44
N PRO A 22 -9.88 17.72 16.46
CA PRO A 22 -9.84 18.21 15.08
C PRO A 22 -11.25 18.45 14.53
N GLU A 23 -11.42 19.56 13.80
CA GLU A 23 -12.71 19.93 13.23
C GLU A 23 -13.22 18.83 12.28
N GLY A 24 -14.37 18.22 12.60
CA GLY A 24 -14.98 17.12 11.85
C GLY A 24 -14.75 15.73 12.43
N ALA A 25 -13.88 15.56 13.44
CA ALA A 25 -13.64 14.24 14.04
C ALA A 25 -14.86 13.70 14.82
N ILE A 26 -15.65 14.59 15.46
CA ILE A 26 -16.92 14.22 16.11
C ILE A 26 -17.96 13.77 15.07
N GLU A 27 -18.08 14.51 13.95
CA GLU A 27 -18.97 14.14 12.84
C GLU A 27 -18.59 12.77 12.26
N PHE A 28 -17.29 12.49 12.14
CA PHE A 28 -16.77 11.22 11.63
C PHE A 28 -17.20 10.04 12.51
N ALA A 29 -17.02 10.17 13.83
CA ALA A 29 -17.37 9.13 14.79
C ALA A 29 -18.86 8.76 14.71
N VAL A 30 -19.73 9.75 14.52
CA VAL A 30 -21.18 9.58 14.46
C VAL A 30 -21.66 9.01 13.10
N ALA A 31 -21.06 9.45 11.99
CA ALA A 31 -21.45 9.05 10.63
C ALA A 31 -21.17 7.57 10.30
N SER A 32 -20.23 6.96 11.02
CA SER A 32 -19.75 5.59 10.80
C SER A 32 -20.80 4.49 10.89
N SER A 33 -21.91 4.75 11.59
CA SER A 33 -22.97 3.78 11.83
C SER A 33 -23.93 3.57 10.65
N SER A 34 -23.94 4.46 9.63
CA SER A 34 -24.99 4.40 8.61
C SER A 34 -24.75 5.10 7.26
N TYR A 35 -23.71 5.93 7.06
CA TYR A 35 -23.57 6.67 5.79
C TYR A 35 -22.14 6.75 5.25
N THR A 36 -21.81 5.86 4.31
CA THR A 36 -20.49 5.79 3.64
C THR A 36 -20.09 7.10 2.96
N GLN A 37 -21.01 7.84 2.34
CA GLN A 37 -20.69 9.12 1.67
C GLN A 37 -20.30 10.24 2.65
N GLU A 38 -20.95 10.29 3.81
CA GLU A 38 -20.69 11.28 4.86
C GLU A 38 -19.30 11.04 5.48
N VAL A 39 -18.99 9.77 5.76
CA VAL A 39 -17.66 9.30 6.20
C VAL A 39 -16.58 9.76 5.20
N TRP A 40 -16.78 9.55 3.89
CA TRP A 40 -15.83 9.99 2.85
C TRP A 40 -15.68 11.51 2.77
N ARG A 41 -16.78 12.27 2.91
CA ARG A 41 -16.75 13.74 2.94
C ARG A 41 -15.87 14.23 4.09
N ILE A 42 -16.04 13.65 5.27
CA ILE A 42 -15.33 14.07 6.48
C ILE A 42 -13.86 13.65 6.42
N VAL A 43 -13.55 12.42 6.00
CA VAL A 43 -12.15 11.98 5.77
C VAL A 43 -11.44 12.92 4.81
N ARG A 44 -12.10 13.32 3.72
CA ARG A 44 -11.52 14.27 2.75
C ARG A 44 -11.28 15.64 3.36
N LYS A 45 -12.17 16.14 4.22
CA LYS A 45 -11.99 17.40 4.95
C LYS A 45 -10.80 17.31 5.91
N LEU A 46 -10.73 16.25 6.72
CA LEU A 46 -9.66 16.04 7.70
C LEU A 46 -8.29 15.88 7.01
N SER A 47 -8.20 15.05 5.97
CA SER A 47 -6.96 14.86 5.22
C SER A 47 -6.49 16.10 4.44
N GLY A 48 -7.42 17.00 4.07
CA GLY A 48 -7.07 18.30 3.48
C GLY A 48 -6.43 19.29 4.47
N ASN A 49 -6.62 19.09 5.78
CA ASN A 49 -6.04 19.94 6.82
C ASN A 49 -4.67 19.45 7.29
N GLU A 50 -4.26 18.24 6.92
CA GLU A 50 -2.93 17.74 7.24
C GLU A 50 -1.89 18.26 6.23
N PRO A 51 -0.75 18.81 6.69
CA PRO A 51 0.36 19.17 5.82
C PRO A 51 1.04 17.89 5.32
N SER A 52 0.42 17.21 4.36
CA SER A 52 0.91 15.97 3.77
C SER A 52 1.26 16.17 2.30
N ASN A 53 2.21 15.36 1.82
CA ASN A 53 2.47 15.25 0.38
C ASN A 53 1.84 13.95 -0.11
N PRO A 54 0.71 14.00 -0.84
CA PRO A 54 -0.01 12.80 -1.26
C PRO A 54 0.84 11.80 -2.04
N ILE A 55 1.83 12.28 -2.81
CA ILE A 55 2.76 11.42 -3.56
C ILE A 55 3.66 10.64 -2.59
N LYS A 56 4.16 11.30 -1.54
CA LYS A 56 4.97 10.65 -0.49
C LYS A 56 4.14 9.66 0.32
N GLU A 57 2.94 10.03 0.73
CA GLU A 57 2.08 9.14 1.52
C GLU A 57 1.64 7.91 0.71
N ARG A 58 1.29 8.08 -0.58
CA ARG A 58 0.99 6.95 -1.46
C ARG A 58 2.20 6.03 -1.66
N ARG A 59 3.43 6.56 -1.64
CA ARG A 59 4.66 5.74 -1.68
C ARG A 59 4.86 4.93 -0.41
N LYS A 60 4.64 5.53 0.77
CA LYS A 60 4.72 4.82 2.06
C LYS A 60 3.66 3.73 2.16
N LEU A 61 2.43 4.02 1.75
CA LEU A 61 1.34 3.04 1.74
C LEU A 61 1.69 1.83 0.86
N ARG A 62 2.21 2.06 -0.35
CA ARG A 62 2.67 0.97 -1.23
C ARG A 62 3.77 0.14 -0.57
N LEU A 63 4.72 0.77 0.11
CA LEU A 63 5.79 0.07 0.81
C LEU A 63 5.26 -0.86 1.91
N ILE A 64 4.38 -0.34 2.77
CA ILE A 64 3.79 -1.10 3.89
C ILE A 64 2.99 -2.29 3.36
N LEU A 65 2.11 -2.06 2.39
CA LEU A 65 1.27 -3.12 1.83
C LEU A 65 2.09 -4.17 1.06
N LEU A 66 3.19 -3.76 0.40
CA LEU A 66 4.08 -4.70 -0.26
C LEU A 66 4.83 -5.57 0.76
N GLN A 67 5.25 -5.01 1.90
CA GLN A 67 5.87 -5.77 2.98
C GLN A 67 4.94 -6.86 3.52
N GLU A 68 3.68 -6.51 3.76
CA GLU A 68 2.64 -7.47 4.15
C GLU A 68 2.44 -8.54 3.08
N THR A 69 2.35 -8.13 1.81
CA THR A 69 2.19 -9.05 0.67
C THR A 69 3.36 -10.04 0.58
N ILE A 70 4.61 -9.57 0.77
CA ILE A 70 5.81 -10.42 0.74
C ILE A 70 5.81 -11.43 1.88
N ALA A 71 5.41 -11.00 3.09
CA ALA A 71 5.36 -11.87 4.26
C ALA A 71 4.34 -13.01 4.13
N GLU A 72 3.32 -12.84 3.28
CA GLU A 72 2.25 -13.80 3.04
C GLU A 72 2.41 -14.58 1.72
N LEU A 73 3.56 -14.47 1.03
CA LEU A 73 3.76 -15.16 -0.24
C LEU A 73 3.71 -16.68 -0.08
N SER A 74 3.12 -17.33 -1.07
CA SER A 74 3.16 -18.77 -1.21
C SER A 74 4.59 -19.28 -1.38
N GLU A 75 4.91 -20.44 -0.81
CA GLU A 75 6.17 -21.15 -1.10
C GLU A 75 6.24 -21.62 -2.57
N ALA A 76 5.10 -21.72 -3.26
CA ALA A 76 5.03 -22.03 -4.67
C ALA A 76 5.47 -20.80 -5.51
N PRO A 77 6.61 -20.86 -6.23
CA PRO A 77 7.23 -19.67 -6.81
C PRO A 77 6.37 -18.93 -7.84
N VAL A 78 5.63 -19.67 -8.68
CA VAL A 78 4.71 -19.11 -9.67
C VAL A 78 3.55 -18.39 -8.98
N GLN A 79 3.00 -18.97 -7.91
CA GLN A 79 1.91 -18.36 -7.17
C GLN A 79 2.36 -17.07 -6.47
N ALA A 80 3.57 -17.06 -5.90
CA ALA A 80 4.15 -15.85 -5.33
C ALA A 80 4.33 -14.72 -6.37
N GLN A 81 4.79 -15.06 -7.57
CA GLN A 81 4.92 -14.10 -8.67
C GLN A 81 3.56 -13.54 -9.13
N LEU A 82 2.52 -14.38 -9.19
CA LEU A 82 1.16 -13.93 -9.48
C LEU A 82 0.65 -12.96 -8.40
N SER A 83 0.83 -13.27 -7.12
CA SER A 83 0.42 -12.38 -6.02
C SER A 83 1.10 -11.00 -6.08
N LEU A 84 2.39 -10.96 -6.42
CA LEU A 84 3.11 -9.71 -6.62
C LEU A 84 2.65 -8.97 -7.89
N THR A 85 2.29 -9.69 -8.94
CA THR A 85 1.72 -9.10 -10.16
C THR A 85 0.37 -8.42 -9.88
N ASP A 86 -0.53 -9.13 -9.20
CA ASP A 86 -1.84 -8.63 -8.79
C ASP A 86 -1.70 -7.42 -7.87
N PHE A 87 -0.74 -7.46 -6.94
CA PHE A 87 -0.40 -6.33 -6.08
C PHE A 87 -0.09 -5.07 -6.91
N TRP A 88 0.83 -5.15 -7.88
CA TRP A 88 1.22 -3.98 -8.69
C TRP A 88 0.15 -3.54 -9.67
N GLN A 89 -0.67 -4.47 -10.17
CA GLN A 89 -1.85 -4.15 -10.97
C GLN A 89 -2.81 -3.27 -10.18
N GLY A 90 -3.01 -3.53 -8.88
CA GLY A 90 -3.81 -2.69 -7.99
C GLY A 90 -3.31 -1.24 -7.86
N PHE A 91 -2.05 -0.98 -8.23
CA PHE A 91 -1.45 0.36 -8.24
C PHE A 91 -1.20 0.93 -9.64
N ASP A 92 -1.69 0.27 -10.69
CA ASP A 92 -1.51 0.64 -12.10
C ASP A 92 -0.03 0.70 -12.52
N PHE A 93 0.75 -0.29 -12.08
CA PHE A 93 2.16 -0.49 -12.46
C PHE A 93 3.00 0.80 -12.45
N PRO A 94 3.17 1.43 -11.28
CA PRO A 94 3.83 2.71 -11.20
C PRO A 94 5.30 2.61 -11.68
N PRO A 95 5.87 3.67 -12.29
CA PRO A 95 7.19 3.60 -12.92
C PRO A 95 8.34 3.25 -11.98
N ASP A 96 8.15 3.47 -10.68
CA ASP A 96 9.12 3.14 -9.64
C ASP A 96 8.94 1.72 -9.08
N SER A 97 8.05 0.89 -9.61
CA SER A 97 7.88 -0.51 -9.20
C SER A 97 9.01 -1.41 -9.73
N PRO A 98 9.40 -2.47 -8.98
CA PRO A 98 10.35 -3.48 -9.43
C PRO A 98 9.70 -4.51 -10.39
N HIS A 99 8.42 -4.35 -10.70
CA HIS A 99 7.67 -5.27 -11.54
C HIS A 99 8.25 -5.31 -12.95
N LEU A 100 8.68 -6.50 -13.37
CA LEU A 100 9.18 -6.75 -14.71
C LEU A 100 8.01 -7.11 -15.64
N VAL A 101 7.60 -6.17 -16.49
CA VAL A 101 6.69 -6.46 -17.61
C VAL A 101 7.52 -7.00 -18.77
N GLN A 102 7.12 -8.14 -19.33
CA GLN A 102 7.76 -8.69 -20.54
C GLN A 102 7.80 -7.64 -21.66
N GLY A 103 8.98 -7.45 -22.26
CA GLY A 103 9.20 -6.51 -23.36
C GLY A 103 9.52 -5.07 -22.96
N ARG A 104 9.56 -4.71 -21.66
CA ARG A 104 10.02 -3.37 -21.22
C ARG A 104 11.29 -3.46 -20.37
N GLY A 105 12.45 -3.40 -21.04
CA GLY A 105 13.75 -3.30 -20.37
C GLY A 105 14.33 -4.62 -19.84
N ASN A 106 13.72 -5.77 -20.16
CA ASN A 106 14.33 -7.09 -19.99
C ASN A 106 14.35 -7.84 -21.34
N SER A 107 15.28 -8.79 -21.46
CA SER A 107 15.44 -9.67 -22.63
C SER A 107 14.96 -11.10 -22.35
N MET A 108 14.08 -11.29 -21.37
CA MET A 108 13.58 -12.62 -21.01
C MET A 108 12.65 -13.11 -22.12
N MET A 109 12.90 -14.32 -22.61
CA MET A 109 12.04 -14.98 -23.59
C MET A 109 10.87 -15.64 -22.86
N PRO A 110 9.68 -15.76 -23.48
CA PRO A 110 8.52 -16.42 -22.87
C PRO A 110 8.74 -17.86 -22.37
N THR A 111 9.84 -18.49 -22.79
CA THR A 111 10.23 -19.85 -22.44
C THR A 111 11.09 -19.93 -21.18
N ASP A 112 11.53 -18.78 -20.64
CA ASP A 112 12.41 -18.68 -19.46
C ASP A 112 11.62 -18.32 -18.17
N ASP A 113 10.31 -18.11 -18.27
CA ASP A 113 9.50 -17.36 -17.30
C ASP A 113 9.13 -18.10 -16.02
N ASP A 114 9.09 -19.43 -16.04
CA ASP A 114 8.51 -20.22 -14.94
C ASP A 114 9.52 -21.18 -14.27
N THR A 115 10.81 -20.87 -14.37
CA THR A 115 11.80 -21.60 -13.55
C THR A 115 11.79 -21.05 -12.13
N GLU A 116 11.96 -21.93 -11.13
CA GLU A 116 12.05 -21.54 -9.72
C GLU A 116 13.10 -20.44 -9.50
N ALA A 117 14.21 -20.47 -10.25
CA ALA A 117 15.25 -19.45 -10.19
C ALA A 117 14.77 -18.08 -10.73
N THR A 118 13.99 -18.06 -11.82
CA THR A 118 13.39 -16.83 -12.36
C THR A 118 12.40 -16.23 -11.36
N CYS A 119 11.49 -17.05 -10.83
CA CYS A 119 10.51 -16.60 -9.83
C CYS A 119 11.20 -16.09 -8.55
N ARG A 120 12.26 -16.77 -8.09
CA ARG A 120 13.03 -16.34 -6.92
C ARG A 120 13.70 -14.98 -7.14
N ARG A 121 14.37 -14.79 -8.28
CA ARG A 121 14.97 -13.49 -8.64
C ARG A 121 13.93 -12.37 -8.72
N TYR A 122 12.72 -12.71 -9.17
CA TYR A 122 11.61 -11.77 -9.20
C TYR A 122 11.21 -11.34 -7.77
N ILE A 123 11.06 -12.29 -6.84
CA ILE A 123 10.78 -11.98 -5.42
C ILE A 123 11.91 -11.16 -4.79
N GLU A 124 13.17 -11.55 -4.99
CA GLU A 124 14.36 -10.85 -4.48
C GLU A 124 14.39 -9.38 -4.93
N ALA A 125 13.97 -9.08 -6.17
CA ALA A 125 13.89 -7.71 -6.66
C ALA A 125 12.87 -6.86 -5.87
N HIS A 126 11.79 -7.48 -5.39
CA HIS A 126 10.77 -6.80 -4.57
C HIS A 126 11.27 -6.59 -3.14
N GLU A 127 11.95 -7.58 -2.56
CA GLU A 127 12.59 -7.46 -1.25
C GLU A 127 13.66 -6.35 -1.24
N ALA A 128 14.53 -6.33 -2.25
CA ALA A 128 15.55 -5.29 -2.41
C ALA A 128 14.92 -3.89 -2.59
N TRP A 129 13.80 -3.81 -3.32
CA TRP A 129 13.05 -2.56 -3.45
C TRP A 129 12.52 -2.10 -2.10
N VAL A 130 11.92 -2.99 -1.30
CA VAL A 130 11.42 -2.69 0.05
C VAL A 130 12.54 -2.18 0.95
N GLU A 131 13.69 -2.84 0.94
CA GLU A 131 14.86 -2.45 1.73
C GLU A 131 15.33 -1.04 1.35
N ALA A 132 15.51 -0.78 0.05
CA ALA A 132 15.96 0.51 -0.45
C ALA A 132 14.98 1.65 -0.10
N LYS A 133 13.66 1.42 -0.21
CA LYS A 133 12.65 2.42 0.16
C LYS A 133 12.58 2.64 1.66
N THR A 134 12.71 1.59 2.45
CA THR A 134 12.74 1.68 3.92
C THR A 134 13.95 2.47 4.40
N ALA A 135 15.13 2.21 3.83
CA ALA A 135 16.34 2.96 4.13
C ALA A 135 16.19 4.46 3.80
N ALA A 136 15.59 4.78 2.65
CA ALA A 136 15.33 6.16 2.23
C ALA A 136 14.30 6.91 3.10
N LEU A 137 13.52 6.21 3.93
CA LEU A 137 12.60 6.84 4.90
C LEU A 137 13.26 7.09 6.26
N ARG A 138 14.40 6.43 6.54
CA ARG A 138 15.13 6.55 7.82
C ARG A 138 16.23 7.62 7.78
N GLY A 139 16.67 8.04 6.59
CA GLY A 139 17.59 9.16 6.37
C GLY A 139 16.85 10.44 6.03
#